data_AF-A0A7J6DIS2-F1
#
_entry.id   AF-A0A7J6DIS2-F1
#
_cell.length_a   1.000
_cell.length_b   1.000
_cell.length_c   1.000
_cell.angle_alpha   90.00
_cell.angle_beta   90.00
_cell.angle_gamma   90.00
#
_symmetry.space_group_name_H-M   'P 1'
#
loop_
_entity.id
_entity.type
_entity.pdbx_description
1 polymer ?
#
loop_
_entity_poly.entity_id
_entity_poly.type
_entity_poly.pdbx_seq_one_letter_code
_entity_poly.pdbx_strand_id
1 'polypeptide(L)'
;MVEQEELVTTKIAMMAFLLALLSVVMVSGCSQDKDMTVDCSDLFKSGQTISGIYSIYPAGDIPVWVYCQMISDGKAEYKGGWTVIQRRMDGSVNFYRPWDQYKRGFGNVESEYWLGKISQLFG
;
A
#
# COMPACT_ATOMS: atom_id res chain seq x y z
N MET A 1 -38.81 47.43 -11.02
CA MET A 1 -38.40 46.63 -12.19
C MET A 1 -36.95 46.20 -12.03
N VAL A 2 -36.03 47.14 -11.80
CA VAL A 2 -34.59 46.90 -11.55
C VAL A 2 -34.30 45.93 -10.39
N GLU A 3 -34.97 46.05 -9.23
CA GLU A 3 -34.72 45.19 -8.06
C GLU A 3 -35.13 43.70 -8.27
N GLN A 4 -36.12 43.45 -9.13
CA GLN A 4 -36.52 42.09 -9.53
C GLN A 4 -35.52 41.48 -10.51
N GLU A 5 -34.95 42.28 -11.41
CA GLU A 5 -33.91 41.83 -12.35
C GLU A 5 -32.59 41.51 -11.64
N GLU A 6 -32.20 42.29 -10.64
CA GLU A 6 -31.02 41.98 -9.81
C GLU A 6 -31.21 40.72 -8.96
N LEU A 7 -32.41 40.50 -8.41
CA LEU A 7 -32.75 39.29 -7.66
C LEU A 7 -32.72 38.04 -8.56
N VAL A 8 -33.26 38.14 -9.78
CA VAL A 8 -33.22 37.05 -10.77
C VAL A 8 -31.80 36.76 -11.20
N THR A 9 -30.99 37.80 -11.47
CA THR A 9 -29.59 37.66 -11.87
C THR A 9 -28.74 37.04 -10.75
N THR A 10 -28.95 37.45 -9.50
CA THR A 10 -28.22 36.91 -8.33
C THR A 10 -28.59 35.46 -8.05
N LYS A 11 -29.87 35.07 -8.20
CA LYS A 11 -30.31 33.68 -8.06
C LYS A 11 -29.77 32.77 -9.17
N ILE A 12 -29.72 33.26 -10.42
CA ILE A 12 -29.13 32.53 -11.55
C ILE A 12 -27.62 32.34 -11.32
N ALA A 13 -26.90 33.38 -10.92
CA ALA A 13 -25.48 33.30 -10.59
C ALA A 13 -25.21 32.31 -9.46
N MET A 14 -26.02 32.33 -8.40
CA MET A 14 -25.89 31.41 -7.27
C MET A 14 -26.20 29.96 -7.65
N MET A 15 -27.22 29.71 -8.48
CA MET A 15 -27.50 28.37 -8.99
C MET A 15 -26.40 27.87 -9.94
N ALA A 16 -25.83 28.74 -10.78
CA ALA A 16 -24.68 28.38 -11.61
C ALA A 16 -23.45 28.03 -10.76
N PHE A 17 -23.19 28.78 -9.68
CA PHE A 17 -22.13 28.47 -8.71
C PHE A 17 -22.38 27.16 -7.97
N LEU A 18 -23.62 26.92 -7.50
CA LEU A 18 -24.00 25.68 -6.82
C LEU A 18 -23.82 24.47 -7.75
N LEU A 19 -24.27 24.57 -9.01
CA LEU A 19 -24.11 23.49 -10.00
C LEU A 19 -22.63 23.25 -10.35
N ALA A 20 -21.84 24.32 -10.50
CA ALA A 20 -20.41 24.21 -10.71
C ALA A 20 -19.71 23.53 -9.51
N LEU A 21 -20.04 23.92 -8.28
CA LEU A 21 -19.51 23.29 -7.06
C LEU A 21 -19.91 21.81 -6.96
N LEU A 22 -21.17 21.46 -7.24
CA LEU A 22 -21.61 20.06 -7.28
C LEU A 22 -20.84 19.23 -8.31
N SER A 23 -20.58 19.80 -9.50
CA SER A 23 -19.79 19.12 -10.53
C SER A 23 -18.33 18.90 -10.12
N VAL A 24 -17.72 19.85 -9.40
CA VAL A 24 -16.35 19.73 -8.87
C VAL A 24 -16.27 18.67 -7.75
N VAL A 25 -17.29 18.59 -6.90
CA VAL A 25 -17.36 17.58 -5.83
C VAL A 25 -17.45 16.16 -6.40
N MET A 26 -18.17 15.97 -7.52
CA MET A 26 -18.30 14.66 -8.20
C MET A 26 -17.00 14.23 -8.89
N VAL A 27 -16.18 15.17 -9.37
CA VAL A 27 -14.84 14.92 -9.93
C VAL A 27 -13.82 14.58 -8.83
N SER A 28 -14.11 14.94 -7.58
CA SER A 28 -13.30 14.62 -6.39
C SER A 28 -13.56 13.23 -5.83
N GLY A 29 -14.44 12.45 -6.45
CA GLY A 29 -14.52 11.02 -6.21
C GLY A 29 -13.28 10.36 -6.80
N CYS A 30 -12.17 10.38 -6.06
CA CYS A 30 -11.01 9.56 -6.39
C CYS A 30 -11.53 8.13 -6.56
N SER A 31 -11.46 7.60 -7.79
CA SER A 31 -11.53 6.17 -8.01
C SER A 31 -10.55 5.55 -7.02
N GLN A 32 -11.04 4.73 -6.09
CA GLN A 32 -10.18 3.79 -5.37
C GLN A 32 -9.74 2.76 -6.41
N ASP A 33 -8.81 3.14 -7.28
CA ASP A 33 -7.94 2.16 -7.89
C ASP A 33 -7.18 1.59 -6.70
N LYS A 34 -7.55 0.37 -6.31
CA LYS A 34 -6.92 -0.36 -5.22
C LYS A 34 -5.55 -0.71 -5.77
N ASP A 35 -4.62 0.24 -5.76
CA ASP A 35 -3.21 0.04 -6.09
C ASP A 35 -2.64 -0.87 -5.00
N MET A 36 -2.89 -2.15 -5.16
CA MET A 36 -2.49 -3.20 -4.24
C MET A 36 -1.02 -3.42 -4.48
N THR A 37 -0.21 -2.74 -3.68
CA THR A 37 1.23 -2.96 -3.63
C THR A 37 1.52 -4.46 -3.47
N VAL A 38 2.08 -5.08 -4.50
CA VAL A 38 2.25 -6.54 -4.60
C VAL A 38 3.41 -7.00 -3.73
N ASP A 39 4.49 -6.22 -3.71
CA ASP A 39 5.70 -6.52 -2.95
C ASP A 39 6.41 -5.26 -2.43
N CYS A 40 7.54 -5.45 -1.74
CA CYS A 40 8.30 -4.33 -1.17
C CYS A 40 8.96 -3.45 -2.25
N SER A 41 9.10 -3.93 -3.49
CA SER A 41 9.65 -3.15 -4.59
C SER A 41 8.67 -2.06 -5.04
N ASP A 42 7.36 -2.33 -4.97
CA ASP A 42 6.33 -1.34 -5.31
C ASP A 42 6.25 -0.24 -4.24
N LEU A 43 6.37 -0.61 -2.95
CA LEU A 43 6.53 0.37 -1.86
C LEU A 43 7.77 1.23 -2.09
N PHE A 44 8.88 0.63 -2.47
CA PHE A 44 10.11 1.36 -2.72
C PHE A 44 9.98 2.34 -3.89
N LYS A 45 9.34 1.92 -5.00
CA LYS A 45 9.06 2.77 -6.16
C LYS A 45 8.08 3.91 -5.84
N SER A 46 7.15 3.72 -4.91
CA SER A 46 6.23 4.77 -4.45
C SER A 46 6.89 5.79 -3.51
N GLY A 47 8.18 5.63 -3.23
CA GLY A 47 8.99 6.57 -2.44
C GLY A 47 9.21 6.13 -1.00
N GLN A 48 8.80 4.92 -0.61
CA GLN A 48 9.09 4.41 0.73
C GLN A 48 10.56 3.98 0.84
N THR A 49 11.32 4.65 1.71
CA THR A 49 12.77 4.44 1.85
C THR A 49 13.18 3.91 3.22
N ILE A 50 12.24 3.77 4.16
CA ILE A 50 12.51 3.30 5.51
C ILE A 50 12.32 1.78 5.58
N SER A 51 13.33 1.05 6.07
CA SER A 51 13.19 -0.39 6.32
C SER A 51 12.24 -0.63 7.49
N GLY A 52 11.34 -1.61 7.38
CA GLY A 52 10.30 -1.84 8.38
C GLY A 52 9.31 -2.92 8.01
N ILE A 53 8.27 -3.08 8.81
CA ILE A 53 7.18 -4.03 8.56
C ILE A 53 6.09 -3.34 7.75
N TYR A 54 5.70 -3.97 6.65
CA TYR A 54 4.66 -3.48 5.75
C TYR A 54 3.67 -4.58 5.41
N SER A 55 2.45 -4.20 5.07
CA SER A 55 1.49 -5.08 4.41
C SER A 55 1.67 -5.00 2.90
N ILE A 56 1.74 -6.16 2.27
CA ILE A 56 1.75 -6.32 0.81
C ILE A 56 0.58 -7.21 0.38
N TYR A 57 0.16 -7.12 -0.87
CA TYR A 57 -0.98 -7.84 -1.44
C TYR A 57 -0.56 -8.74 -2.61
N PRO A 58 0.31 -9.72 -2.36
CA PRO A 58 0.89 -10.55 -3.42
C PRO A 58 -0.14 -11.41 -4.18
N ALA A 59 -1.27 -11.73 -3.54
CA ALA A 59 -2.40 -12.44 -4.14
C ALA A 59 -3.63 -11.53 -4.36
N GLY A 60 -3.45 -10.21 -4.34
CA GLY A 60 -4.51 -9.21 -4.50
C GLY A 60 -5.34 -8.98 -3.23
N ASP A 61 -6.13 -9.94 -2.79
CA ASP A 61 -7.18 -9.61 -1.81
C ASP A 61 -6.77 -9.72 -0.34
N ILE A 62 -5.77 -10.56 -0.04
CA ILE A 62 -5.38 -10.86 1.33
C ILE A 62 -3.99 -10.25 1.61
N PRO A 63 -3.88 -9.36 2.62
CA PRO A 63 -2.60 -8.77 2.97
C PRO A 63 -1.69 -9.78 3.67
N VAL A 64 -0.40 -9.68 3.40
CA VAL A 64 0.66 -10.41 4.08
C VAL A 64 1.63 -9.41 4.70
N TRP A 65 1.92 -9.59 5.99
CA TRP A 65 2.87 -8.75 6.71
C TRP A 65 4.29 -9.27 6.49
N VAL A 66 5.16 -8.40 5.99
CA VAL A 66 6.56 -8.73 5.66
C VAL A 66 7.49 -7.64 6.18
N TYR A 67 8.73 -8.01 6.46
CA TYR A 67 9.78 -7.04 6.66
C TYR A 67 10.33 -6.61 5.30
N CYS A 68 10.20 -5.33 4.96
CA CYS A 68 10.80 -4.75 3.78
C CYS A 68 12.14 -4.10 4.13
N GLN A 69 13.19 -4.52 3.44
CA GLN A 69 14.49 -3.87 3.52
C GLN A 69 14.59 -2.80 2.42
N MET A 70 14.29 -1.57 2.82
CA MET A 70 14.44 -0.36 2.01
C MET A 70 15.81 0.23 2.30
N ILE A 71 16.78 0.03 1.41
CA ILE A 71 18.10 0.66 1.48
C ILE A 71 18.14 1.74 0.39
N SER A 72 18.42 2.98 0.79
CA SER A 72 18.69 4.10 -0.12
C SER A 72 19.90 4.88 0.39
N ASP A 73 21.11 4.37 0.13
CA ASP A 73 22.38 5.02 0.49
C ASP A 73 23.07 5.66 -0.72
N GLY A 74 22.33 5.92 -1.81
CA GLY A 74 22.80 6.66 -2.98
C GLY A 74 23.76 5.88 -3.88
N LYS A 75 24.06 4.61 -3.58
CA LYS A 75 24.83 3.72 -4.46
C LYS A 75 23.86 2.84 -5.24
N ALA A 76 23.69 3.19 -6.51
CA ALA A 76 22.73 2.59 -7.46
C ALA A 76 22.85 1.06 -7.66
N GLU A 77 23.81 0.39 -7.02
CA GLU A 77 24.11 -1.03 -7.22
C GLU A 77 23.33 -1.97 -6.29
N TYR A 78 22.70 -1.48 -5.21
CA TYR A 78 21.81 -2.27 -4.34
C TYR A 78 20.45 -1.58 -4.22
N LYS A 79 19.56 -1.78 -5.20
CA LYS A 79 18.19 -1.25 -5.16
C LYS A 79 17.48 -1.85 -3.95
N GLY A 80 17.04 -1.03 -2.99
CA GLY A 80 16.18 -1.43 -1.88
C GLY A 80 14.83 -1.99 -2.35
N GLY A 81 13.88 -2.18 -1.45
CA GLY A 81 12.60 -2.80 -1.80
C GLY A 81 12.59 -4.31 -1.71
N TRP A 82 13.48 -4.88 -0.89
CA TRP A 82 13.55 -6.33 -0.73
C TRP A 82 12.45 -6.82 0.22
N THR A 83 11.63 -7.75 -0.25
CA THR A 83 10.76 -8.55 0.60
C THR A 83 11.57 -9.63 1.28
N VAL A 84 11.76 -9.52 2.61
CA VAL A 84 12.49 -10.53 3.38
C VAL A 84 11.58 -11.75 3.56
N ILE A 85 12.02 -12.91 3.09
CA ILE A 85 11.25 -14.17 3.21
C ILE A 85 11.67 -15.02 4.41
N GLN A 86 12.84 -14.74 4.97
CA GLN A 86 13.43 -15.44 6.11
C GLN A 86 14.29 -14.46 6.90
N ARG A 87 14.12 -14.41 8.23
CA ARG A 87 14.90 -13.54 9.12
C ARG A 87 15.40 -14.33 10.33
N ARG A 88 16.71 -14.28 10.60
CA ARG A 88 17.37 -14.75 11.83
C ARG A 88 18.05 -13.58 12.54
N MET A 89 18.00 -13.57 13.87
CA MET A 89 18.59 -12.53 14.70
C MET A 89 19.21 -13.07 15.98
N ASP A 90 18.46 -13.85 16.75
CA ASP A 90 18.80 -14.24 18.12
C ASP A 90 18.62 -15.73 18.41
N GLY A 91 18.09 -16.50 17.46
CA GLY A 91 17.81 -17.92 17.66
C GLY A 91 16.56 -18.22 18.49
N SER A 92 15.72 -17.23 18.77
CA SER A 92 14.47 -17.39 19.55
C SER A 92 13.45 -18.30 18.87
N VAL A 93 13.49 -18.44 17.54
CA VAL A 93 12.58 -19.29 16.78
C VAL A 93 13.28 -20.57 16.36
N ASN A 94 12.67 -21.71 16.66
CA ASN A 94 13.14 -23.01 16.17
C ASN A 94 12.83 -23.16 14.67
N PHE A 95 13.87 -23.30 13.85
CA PHE A 95 13.77 -23.57 12.40
C PHE A 95 13.81 -25.07 12.06
N TYR A 96 14.13 -25.94 13.00
CA TYR A 96 14.01 -27.39 12.78
C TYR A 96 12.53 -27.80 12.88
N ARG A 97 11.83 -27.69 11.74
CA ARG A 97 10.37 -27.87 11.62
C ARG A 97 10.00 -28.82 10.47
N PRO A 98 8.86 -29.53 10.56
CA PRO A 98 8.35 -30.34 9.47
C PRO A 98 7.93 -29.50 8.26
N TRP A 99 7.83 -30.16 7.10
CA TRP A 99 7.57 -29.52 5.81
C TRP A 99 6.25 -28.75 5.74
N ASP A 100 5.22 -29.19 6.44
CA ASP A 100 3.92 -28.49 6.48
C ASP A 100 4.02 -27.09 7.09
N GLN A 101 4.93 -26.89 8.06
CA GLN A 101 5.18 -25.57 8.66
C GLN A 101 5.96 -24.67 7.71
N TYR A 102 6.93 -25.22 6.98
CA TYR A 102 7.63 -24.48 5.93
C TYR A 102 6.72 -24.06 4.77
N LYS A 103 5.66 -24.83 4.48
CA LYS A 103 4.63 -24.42 3.52
C LYS A 103 3.82 -23.23 4.02
N ARG A 104 3.37 -23.27 5.28
CA ARG A 104 2.47 -22.25 5.87
C ARG A 104 3.17 -20.99 6.36
N GLY A 105 4.46 -21.07 6.69
CA GLY A 105 5.16 -20.02 7.41
C GLY A 105 5.12 -20.22 8.93
N PHE A 106 6.09 -19.64 9.63
CA PHE A 106 6.19 -19.67 11.10
C PHE A 106 7.07 -18.53 11.63
N GLY A 107 6.94 -18.21 12.92
CA GLY A 107 7.69 -17.15 13.60
C GLY A 107 6.90 -15.85 13.74
N ASN A 108 7.59 -14.74 13.99
CA ASN A 108 7.00 -13.41 14.09
C ASN A 108 7.79 -12.45 13.19
N VAL A 109 7.09 -11.69 12.35
CA VAL A 109 7.69 -10.70 11.43
C VAL A 109 8.51 -9.62 12.16
N GLU A 110 8.13 -9.30 13.40
CA GLU A 110 8.87 -8.40 14.29
C GLU A 110 10.21 -9.00 14.76
N SER A 111 10.29 -10.33 14.86
CA SER A 111 11.48 -11.06 15.28
C SER A 111 12.02 -11.99 14.16
N GLU A 112 12.23 -13.27 14.45
CA GLU A 112 12.64 -14.28 13.50
C GLU A 112 11.42 -14.94 12.85
N TYR A 113 11.46 -15.16 11.54
CA TYR A 113 10.37 -15.82 10.84
C TYR A 113 10.79 -16.47 9.52
N TRP A 114 9.92 -17.33 9.04
CA TRP A 114 9.86 -17.87 7.69
C TRP A 114 8.49 -17.52 7.11
N LEU A 115 8.46 -16.82 5.98
CA LEU A 115 7.22 -16.32 5.37
C LEU A 115 6.26 -17.44 4.94
N GLY A 116 6.81 -18.59 4.54
CA GLY A 116 6.04 -19.70 3.96
C GLY A 116 6.33 -19.89 2.47
N LYS A 117 5.67 -20.87 1.83
CA LYS A 117 5.89 -21.14 0.41
C LYS A 117 5.27 -20.04 -0.45
N ILE A 118 6.13 -19.41 -1.22
CA ILE A 118 5.89 -18.26 -2.11
C ILE A 118 4.88 -18.53 -3.25
N SER A 119 4.51 -19.79 -3.54
CA SER A 119 3.52 -20.09 -4.59
C SER A 119 2.07 -19.70 -4.27
N GLN A 120 1.82 -19.14 -3.09
CA GLN A 120 0.56 -18.45 -2.77
C GLN A 120 0.70 -16.92 -2.81
N LEU A 121 1.86 -16.41 -3.27
CA LEU A 121 2.20 -14.98 -3.33
C LEU A 121 2.55 -14.50 -4.77
N PHE A 122 2.69 -15.39 -5.75
CA PHE A 122 2.94 -15.01 -7.16
C PHE A 122 2.13 -15.89 -8.12
N GLY A 123 0.91 -16.27 -7.73
CA GLY A 123 -0.02 -17.07 -8.54
C GLY A 123 -1.01 -16.18 -9.28
#